data_AF-A0A8I1UNJ4-F1
#
_entry.id   AF-A0A8I1UNJ4-F1
#
_cell.length_a   1.000
_cell.length_b   1.000
_cell.length_c   1.000
_cell.angle_alpha   90.00
_cell.angle_beta   90.00
_cell.angle_gamma   90.00
#
_symmetry.space_group_name_H-M   'P 1'
#
loop_
_entity.id
_entity.type
_entity.pdbx_description
1 polymer ?
#
loop_
_entity_poly.entity_id
_entity_poly.type
_entity_poly.pdbx_seq_one_letter_code
_entity_poly.pdbx_strand_id
1 'polypeptide(L)'
;MSITVRKAMVIAAGAAVLASAPAPAAAQMDPRVVLDTLVECSKIEEVMARVACYDTNIRPAVRTTAATAPRQNAAPQPRPAPAPAAPVATASAPTAPAATASVPPAATREAVAAESARSPQRPAARSDERARTSHTVTAVAERGPGAYMLTLEDGTQWEFAEDKGLSYLAPRRGSTVEIERGSLGSYRMRFDAQQPVRVRRVR
;
A
#
# COMPACT_ATOMS: atom_id res chain seq x y z
N MET A 1 57.46 -29.90 64.99
CA MET A 1 57.43 -28.44 65.18
C MET A 1 56.04 -27.90 64.87
N SER A 2 55.16 -27.99 65.86
CA SER A 2 54.15 -27.03 66.32
C SER A 2 53.67 -25.82 65.47
N ILE A 3 52.32 -25.74 65.34
CA ILE A 3 51.41 -24.63 65.74
C ILE A 3 50.95 -23.56 64.69
N THR A 4 49.60 -23.43 64.65
CA THR A 4 48.71 -22.24 64.46
C THR A 4 48.12 -21.80 63.11
N VAL A 5 46.79 -21.87 63.10
CA VAL A 5 45.79 -20.95 62.53
C VAL A 5 46.05 -19.47 62.85
N ARG A 6 45.86 -18.56 61.87
CA ARG A 6 45.44 -17.14 62.02
C ARG A 6 44.71 -16.71 60.72
N LYS A 7 43.38 -16.58 60.68
CA LYS A 7 42.48 -15.43 61.00
C LYS A 7 42.66 -14.16 60.15
N ALA A 8 41.49 -13.59 59.80
CA ALA A 8 41.15 -12.23 59.33
C ALA A 8 41.20 -12.01 57.80
N MET A 9 40.05 -11.96 57.12
CA MET A 9 39.08 -10.85 57.03
C MET A 9 39.57 -9.73 56.11
N VAL A 10 39.08 -9.72 54.86
CA VAL A 10 38.83 -8.49 54.11
C VAL A 10 37.48 -8.64 53.41
N ILE A 11 36.53 -7.84 53.86
CA ILE A 11 35.26 -7.55 53.20
C ILE A 11 35.59 -6.66 52.01
N ALA A 12 35.24 -7.06 50.79
CA ALA A 12 35.21 -6.16 49.64
C ALA A 12 34.02 -6.52 48.74
N ALA A 13 33.00 -5.67 48.84
CA ALA A 13 31.93 -5.39 47.89
C ALA A 13 31.95 -6.19 46.57
N GLY A 14 31.12 -7.24 46.49
CA GLY A 14 30.84 -7.98 45.26
C GLY A 14 29.45 -7.64 44.72
N ALA A 15 29.44 -6.60 43.88
CA ALA A 15 28.46 -6.23 42.85
C ALA A 15 27.06 -6.87 42.84
N ALA A 16 26.06 -5.98 42.87
CA ALA A 16 24.69 -6.14 42.41
C ALA A 16 24.52 -7.20 41.31
N VAL A 17 23.72 -8.23 41.62
CA VAL A 17 23.11 -9.12 40.63
C VAL A 17 22.08 -8.30 39.86
N LEU A 18 22.52 -7.63 38.80
CA LEU A 18 21.65 -7.08 37.76
C LEU A 18 21.01 -8.25 37.03
N ALA A 19 19.70 -8.40 37.21
CA ALA A 19 18.86 -9.29 36.43
C ALA A 19 18.89 -8.86 34.95
N SER A 20 19.76 -9.48 34.16
CA SER A 20 19.68 -9.41 32.70
C SER A 20 18.55 -10.30 32.22
N ALA A 21 17.35 -9.75 32.09
CA ALA A 21 16.32 -10.36 31.27
C ALA A 21 16.76 -10.24 29.79
N PRO A 22 16.93 -11.34 29.04
CA PRO A 22 17.15 -11.23 27.60
C PRO A 22 15.88 -10.64 26.98
N ALA A 23 15.98 -9.44 26.44
CA ALA A 23 14.97 -8.93 25.53
C ALA A 23 14.86 -9.91 24.34
N PRO A 24 13.66 -10.26 23.86
CA PRO A 24 13.56 -11.07 22.66
C PRO A 24 14.17 -10.22 21.54
N ALA A 25 15.31 -10.67 21.02
CA ALA A 25 15.82 -10.18 19.75
C ALA A 25 14.73 -10.50 18.72
N ALA A 26 13.89 -9.51 18.40
CA ALA A 26 13.04 -9.59 17.24
C ALA A 26 13.97 -9.94 16.07
N ALA A 27 13.68 -11.03 15.37
CA ALA A 27 14.40 -11.44 14.18
C ALA A 27 14.16 -10.39 13.09
N GLN A 28 14.88 -9.27 13.17
CA GLN A 28 14.89 -8.22 12.16
C GLN A 28 15.82 -8.72 11.06
N MET A 29 15.26 -9.32 10.02
CA MET A 29 16.05 -9.65 8.83
C MET A 29 16.59 -8.36 8.22
N ASP A 30 17.87 -8.37 7.85
CA ASP A 30 18.53 -7.19 7.27
C ASP A 30 17.78 -6.77 5.98
N PRO A 31 17.39 -5.48 5.84
CA PRO A 31 16.68 -5.00 4.66
C PRO A 31 17.39 -5.27 3.33
N ARG A 32 18.73 -5.36 3.32
CA ARG A 32 19.51 -5.68 2.12
C ARG A 32 19.34 -7.13 1.71
N VAL A 33 19.22 -8.06 2.66
CA VAL A 33 18.98 -9.48 2.38
C VAL A 33 17.59 -9.69 1.77
N VAL A 34 16.59 -8.94 2.25
CA VAL A 34 15.24 -8.97 1.66
C VAL A 34 15.27 -8.46 0.21
N LEU A 35 16.00 -7.36 -0.04
CA LEU A 35 16.10 -6.78 -1.38
C LEU A 35 16.83 -7.71 -2.37
N ASP A 36 17.91 -8.35 -1.92
CA ASP A 36 18.63 -9.34 -2.72
C ASP A 36 17.74 -10.55 -3.10
N THR A 37 16.99 -11.06 -2.13
CA THR A 37 16.03 -12.16 -2.35
C THR A 37 14.93 -11.77 -3.35
N LEU A 38 14.46 -10.52 -3.32
CA LEU A 38 13.49 -10.02 -4.30
C LEU A 38 14.09 -9.97 -5.70
N VAL A 39 15.35 -9.53 -5.84
CA VAL A 39 16.06 -9.50 -7.12
C VAL A 39 16.28 -10.91 -7.65
N GLU A 40 16.62 -11.88 -6.80
CA GLU A 40 16.86 -13.26 -7.23
C GLU A 40 15.57 -13.95 -7.73
N CYS A 41 14.46 -13.84 -6.98
CA CYS A 41 13.18 -14.39 -7.44
C CYS A 41 12.71 -13.74 -8.76
N SER A 42 13.08 -12.49 -9.05
CA SER A 42 12.70 -11.81 -10.29
C SER A 42 13.36 -12.37 -11.55
N LYS A 43 14.50 -13.08 -11.42
CA LYS A 43 15.24 -13.66 -12.55
C LYS A 43 14.60 -14.92 -13.12
N ILE A 44 13.61 -15.50 -12.43
CA ILE A 44 12.92 -16.71 -12.88
C ILE A 44 11.93 -16.34 -14.00
N GLU A 45 12.10 -16.96 -15.17
CA GLU A 45 11.26 -16.70 -16.35
C GLU A 45 9.86 -17.32 -16.23
N GLU A 46 9.80 -18.57 -15.75
CA GLU A 46 8.54 -19.30 -15.59
C GLU A 46 7.68 -18.66 -14.48
N VAL A 47 6.44 -18.35 -14.83
CA VAL A 47 5.58 -17.49 -14.02
C VAL A 47 5.19 -18.16 -12.70
N MET A 48 4.85 -19.45 -12.72
CA MET A 48 4.42 -20.16 -11.52
C MET A 48 5.57 -20.41 -10.54
N ALA A 49 6.76 -20.72 -11.04
CA ALA A 49 7.98 -20.88 -10.26
C ALA A 49 8.41 -19.57 -9.61
N ARG A 50 8.30 -18.45 -10.34
CA ARG A 50 8.58 -17.12 -9.78
C ARG A 50 7.63 -16.76 -8.63
N VAL A 51 6.34 -17.03 -8.79
CA VAL A 51 5.35 -16.78 -7.73
C VAL A 51 5.62 -17.64 -6.50
N ALA A 52 5.92 -18.93 -6.69
CA ALA A 52 6.27 -19.83 -5.61
C ALA A 52 7.54 -19.38 -4.83
N CYS A 53 8.54 -18.83 -5.53
CA CYS A 53 9.75 -18.26 -4.93
C CYS A 53 9.41 -17.11 -3.96
N TYR A 54 8.57 -16.16 -4.37
CA TYR A 54 8.18 -15.04 -3.52
C TYR A 54 7.37 -15.49 -2.31
N ASP A 55 6.40 -16.39 -2.51
CA ASP A 55 5.54 -16.86 -1.42
C ASP A 55 6.33 -17.62 -0.34
N THR A 56 7.36 -18.37 -0.74
CA THR A 56 8.21 -19.13 0.20
C THR A 56 9.17 -18.24 0.98
N ASN A 57 9.81 -17.28 0.32
CA ASN A 57 10.94 -16.55 0.90
C ASN A 57 10.55 -15.19 1.51
N ILE A 58 9.46 -14.56 1.05
CA ILE A 58 9.10 -13.19 1.44
C ILE A 58 7.90 -13.16 2.42
N ARG A 59 6.92 -14.09 2.32
CA ARG A 59 5.76 -14.11 3.23
C ARG A 59 6.11 -14.16 4.73
N PRO A 60 7.13 -14.90 5.19
CA PRO A 60 7.50 -14.91 6.61
C PRO A 60 7.94 -13.52 7.10
N ALA A 61 8.71 -12.78 6.29
CA ALA A 61 9.16 -11.44 6.64
C ALA A 61 8.00 -10.42 6.70
N VAL A 62 7.05 -10.51 5.77
CA VAL A 62 5.85 -9.63 5.73
C VAL A 62 4.89 -9.92 6.90
N ARG A 63 4.79 -11.18 7.34
CA ARG A 63 4.00 -11.54 8.53
C ARG A 63 4.59 -10.94 9.81
N THR A 64 5.91 -10.90 9.92
CA THR A 64 6.59 -10.31 11.09
C THR A 64 6.42 -8.79 11.13
N THR A 65 6.44 -8.09 10.00
CA THR A 65 6.18 -6.64 9.95
C THR A 65 4.72 -6.30 10.26
N ALA A 66 3.76 -7.13 9.85
CA ALA A 66 2.35 -6.98 10.23
C ALA A 66 2.12 -7.23 11.74
N ALA A 67 2.91 -8.10 12.37
CA ALA A 67 2.86 -8.36 13.81
C ALA A 67 3.53 -7.25 14.65
N THR A 68 4.44 -6.47 14.05
CA THR A 68 5.23 -5.42 14.73
C THR A 68 4.67 -4.01 14.47
N ALA A 69 3.68 -3.85 13.59
CA ALA A 69 2.96 -2.60 13.46
C ALA A 69 2.25 -2.26 14.78
N PRO A 70 2.49 -1.08 15.40
CA PRO A 70 1.72 -0.69 16.57
C PRO A 70 0.25 -0.66 16.17
N ARG A 71 -0.58 -1.47 16.85
CA ARG A 71 -2.04 -1.29 16.83
C ARG A 71 -2.31 0.09 17.42
N GLN A 72 -2.30 1.11 16.57
CA GLN A 72 -2.85 2.41 16.94
C GLN A 72 -4.33 2.15 17.20
N ASN A 73 -4.71 2.20 18.48
CA ASN A 73 -6.03 2.02 19.07
C ASN A 73 -7.21 2.02 18.07
N ALA A 74 -7.39 0.91 17.35
CA ALA A 74 -8.62 0.61 16.66
C ALA A 74 -9.41 -0.29 17.60
N ALA A 75 -10.44 0.28 18.23
CA ALA A 75 -11.44 -0.50 18.93
C ALA A 75 -11.92 -1.65 18.02
N PRO A 76 -12.21 -2.86 18.55
CA PRO A 76 -12.74 -3.94 17.76
C PRO A 76 -13.97 -3.45 17.00
N GLN A 77 -13.87 -3.28 15.68
CA GLN A 77 -15.05 -2.96 14.89
C GLN A 77 -16.01 -4.14 15.05
N PRO A 78 -17.28 -3.91 15.42
CA PRO A 78 -18.27 -4.98 15.46
C PRO A 78 -18.29 -5.61 14.06
N ARG A 79 -18.04 -6.92 14.02
CA ARG A 79 -18.07 -7.70 12.79
C ARG A 79 -19.42 -7.43 12.14
N PRO A 80 -19.49 -6.89 10.90
CA PRO A 80 -20.76 -6.76 10.21
C PRO A 80 -21.44 -8.12 10.23
N ALA A 81 -22.72 -8.14 10.62
CA ALA A 81 -23.52 -9.35 10.56
C ALA A 81 -23.38 -9.96 9.16
N PRO A 82 -23.21 -11.29 9.03
CA PRO A 82 -23.11 -11.92 7.73
C PRO A 82 -24.37 -11.55 6.93
N ALA A 83 -24.17 -10.80 5.85
CA ALA A 83 -25.24 -10.53 4.90
C ALA A 83 -25.79 -11.89 4.42
N PRO A 84 -27.12 -12.02 4.24
CA PRO A 84 -27.71 -13.24 3.72
C PRO A 84 -27.04 -13.57 2.39
N ALA A 85 -26.63 -14.83 2.24
CA ALA A 85 -25.94 -15.34 1.07
C ALA A 85 -26.74 -14.97 -0.18
N ALA A 86 -26.19 -14.05 -0.97
CA ALA A 86 -26.67 -13.83 -2.32
C ALA A 86 -26.52 -15.17 -3.08
N PRO A 87 -27.53 -15.59 -3.85
CA PRO A 87 -27.44 -16.83 -4.62
C PRO A 87 -26.26 -16.70 -5.58
N VAL A 88 -25.36 -17.67 -5.49
CA VAL A 88 -24.22 -17.83 -6.40
C VAL A 88 -24.82 -18.00 -7.80
N ALA A 89 -24.74 -16.94 -8.61
CA ALA A 89 -25.06 -17.06 -10.02
C ALA A 89 -24.03 -18.00 -10.63
N THR A 90 -24.49 -19.20 -11.01
CA THR A 90 -23.71 -20.20 -11.73
C THR A 90 -23.29 -19.58 -13.06
N ALA A 91 -22.06 -19.09 -13.13
CA ALA A 91 -21.46 -18.67 -14.38
C ALA A 91 -21.20 -19.93 -15.21
N SER A 92 -22.13 -20.26 -16.11
CA SER A 92 -21.91 -21.24 -17.16
C SER A 92 -20.70 -20.82 -17.98
N ALA A 93 -19.64 -21.61 -17.93
CA ALA A 93 -18.47 -21.46 -18.78
C ALA A 93 -18.90 -21.53 -20.26
N PRO A 94 -18.49 -20.59 -21.13
CA PRO A 94 -18.62 -20.80 -22.56
C PRO A 94 -17.61 -21.86 -22.99
N THR A 95 -18.11 -23.02 -23.40
CA THR A 95 -17.34 -24.03 -24.13
C THR A 95 -16.88 -23.41 -25.45
N ALA A 96 -15.61 -23.01 -25.53
CA ALA A 96 -14.98 -22.58 -26.78
C ALA A 96 -14.79 -23.82 -27.68
N PRO A 97 -15.21 -23.79 -28.96
CA PRO A 97 -14.87 -24.84 -29.90
C PRO A 97 -13.38 -24.75 -30.24
N ALA A 98 -12.76 -25.93 -30.31
CA ALA A 98 -11.40 -26.10 -30.81
C ALA A 98 -11.30 -25.56 -32.24
N ALA A 99 -10.65 -24.41 -32.39
CA ALA A 99 -10.24 -23.87 -33.68
C ALA A 99 -8.80 -24.33 -33.95
N THR A 100 -8.67 -25.35 -34.78
CA THR A 100 -7.42 -25.75 -35.42
C THR A 100 -6.94 -24.62 -36.32
N ALA A 101 -5.95 -23.86 -35.88
CA ALA A 101 -5.24 -22.91 -36.74
C ALA A 101 -3.88 -23.51 -37.11
N SER A 102 -3.79 -23.98 -38.36
CA SER A 102 -2.59 -24.46 -39.01
C SER A 102 -1.47 -23.41 -38.95
N VAL A 103 -0.29 -23.87 -38.54
CA VAL A 103 0.95 -23.10 -38.49
C VAL A 103 1.54 -22.99 -39.91
N PRO A 104 1.83 -21.79 -40.45
CA PRO A 104 2.69 -21.68 -41.63
C PRO A 104 4.17 -21.76 -41.21
N PRO A 105 5.05 -22.38 -42.02
CA PRO A 105 6.45 -22.51 -41.67
C PRO A 105 7.22 -21.21 -41.90
N ALA A 106 8.14 -20.94 -40.97
CA ALA A 106 9.39 -20.22 -41.11
C ALA A 106 9.48 -19.17 -42.24
N ALA A 107 9.23 -17.91 -41.89
CA ALA A 107 9.81 -16.76 -42.58
C ALA A 107 10.75 -16.03 -41.59
N THR A 108 12.04 -16.23 -41.86
CA THR A 108 13.20 -15.33 -41.64
C THR A 108 13.18 -14.41 -40.41
N ARG A 109 13.96 -14.80 -39.39
CA ARG A 109 14.39 -13.93 -38.28
C ARG A 109 15.56 -13.07 -38.73
N GLU A 110 15.32 -12.03 -39.52
CA GLU A 110 16.32 -10.98 -39.76
C GLU A 110 15.66 -9.61 -39.74
N ALA A 111 16.34 -8.68 -39.06
CA ALA A 111 15.99 -7.28 -38.80
C ALA A 111 14.98 -6.98 -37.67
N VAL A 112 15.41 -7.18 -36.41
CA VAL A 112 15.07 -6.24 -35.32
C VAL A 112 16.34 -5.88 -34.54
N ALA A 113 17.29 -5.28 -35.26
CA ALA A 113 18.45 -4.61 -34.70
C ALA A 113 18.35 -3.11 -35.00
N ALA A 114 17.30 -2.46 -34.50
CA ALA A 114 17.20 -0.99 -34.35
C ALA A 114 15.88 -0.60 -33.66
N GLU A 115 15.55 -1.17 -32.49
CA GLU A 115 14.46 -0.62 -31.69
C GLU A 115 14.83 -0.56 -30.20
N SER A 116 16.03 -0.04 -29.94
CA SER A 116 16.46 0.39 -28.59
C SER A 116 16.32 1.91 -28.40
N ALA A 117 15.54 2.58 -29.25
CA ALA A 117 15.30 4.03 -29.18
C ALA A 117 13.83 4.39 -29.47
N ARG A 118 12.90 3.68 -28.83
CA ARG A 118 11.54 4.21 -28.67
C ARG A 118 11.03 3.82 -27.29
N SER A 119 11.37 4.65 -26.33
CA SER A 119 10.60 4.80 -25.10
C SER A 119 9.11 4.74 -25.48
N PRO A 120 8.33 3.74 -25.03
CA PRO A 120 6.90 3.85 -25.13
C PRO A 120 6.52 4.90 -24.09
N GLN A 121 6.29 6.14 -24.54
CA GLN A 121 5.52 7.10 -23.77
C GLN A 121 4.25 6.37 -23.29
N ARG A 122 4.26 6.03 -22.01
CA ARG A 122 3.24 5.28 -21.31
C ARG A 122 1.87 5.93 -21.58
N PRO A 123 0.88 5.22 -22.12
CA PRO A 123 -0.47 5.75 -22.37
C PRO A 123 -1.17 6.30 -21.11
N ALA A 124 -0.68 5.99 -19.91
CA ALA A 124 -1.23 6.45 -18.63
C ALA A 124 -1.20 7.98 -18.48
N ALA A 125 -0.08 8.64 -18.78
CA ALA A 125 0.06 10.08 -18.55
C ALA A 125 -0.91 10.92 -19.39
N ARG A 126 -1.26 10.45 -20.59
CA ARG A 126 -2.15 11.17 -21.52
C ARG A 126 -3.63 11.08 -21.12
N SER A 127 -4.01 10.01 -20.41
CA SER A 127 -5.35 9.83 -19.86
C SER A 127 -5.54 10.55 -18.54
N ASP A 128 -4.49 10.59 -17.70
CA ASP A 128 -4.50 11.32 -16.42
C ASP A 128 -4.67 12.84 -16.62
N GLU A 129 -4.10 13.42 -17.67
CA GLU A 129 -4.27 14.84 -18.00
C GLU A 129 -5.70 15.19 -18.45
N ARG A 130 -6.36 14.33 -19.22
CA ARG A 130 -7.73 14.60 -19.71
C ARG A 130 -8.80 14.45 -18.64
N ALA A 131 -8.53 13.69 -17.59
CA ALA A 131 -9.48 13.38 -16.53
C ALA A 131 -9.44 14.38 -15.36
N ARG A 132 -8.64 15.45 -15.50
CA ARG A 132 -8.29 16.40 -14.46
C ARG A 132 -8.81 17.78 -14.82
N THR A 133 -9.63 18.33 -13.94
CA THR A 133 -10.28 19.62 -14.17
C THR A 133 -10.07 20.52 -12.95
N SER A 134 -9.66 21.76 -13.21
CA SER A 134 -9.55 22.81 -12.20
C SER A 134 -10.90 23.52 -12.01
N HIS A 135 -11.29 23.74 -10.77
CA HIS A 135 -12.54 24.40 -10.40
C HIS A 135 -12.31 25.39 -9.27
N THR A 136 -13.11 26.46 -9.26
CA THR A 136 -13.10 27.45 -8.16
C THR A 136 -14.14 27.08 -7.10
N VAL A 137 -13.73 27.12 -5.83
CA VAL A 137 -14.62 26.85 -4.68
C VAL A 137 -15.41 28.11 -4.32
N THR A 138 -16.74 28.04 -4.32
CA THR A 138 -17.63 29.16 -3.96
C THR A 138 -18.12 29.08 -2.52
N ALA A 139 -18.26 27.89 -1.95
CA ALA A 139 -18.62 27.68 -0.56
C ALA A 139 -17.99 26.40 0.00
N VAL A 140 -17.70 26.43 1.31
CA VAL A 140 -17.26 25.26 2.07
C VAL A 140 -18.05 25.22 3.37
N ALA A 141 -18.64 24.06 3.65
CA ALA A 141 -19.40 23.77 4.85
C ALA A 141 -18.78 22.58 5.57
N GLU A 142 -18.50 22.73 6.86
CA GLU A 142 -18.05 21.61 7.69
C GLU A 142 -19.25 20.74 8.08
N ARG A 143 -19.13 19.43 7.90
CA ARG A 143 -20.16 18.43 8.25
C ARG A 143 -19.79 17.62 9.49
N GLY A 144 -18.50 17.60 9.83
CA GLY A 144 -17.94 16.97 11.02
C GLY A 144 -16.43 17.21 11.06
N PRO A 145 -15.73 16.75 12.10
CA PRO A 145 -14.28 16.88 12.20
C PRO A 145 -13.62 16.33 10.93
N GLY A 146 -12.89 17.18 10.19
CA GLY A 146 -12.16 16.83 8.96
C GLY A 146 -13.02 16.37 7.76
N ALA A 147 -14.36 16.51 7.85
CA ALA A 147 -15.30 16.20 6.77
C ALA A 147 -15.96 17.49 6.25
N TYR A 148 -15.71 17.80 4.97
CA TYR A 148 -16.15 19.04 4.33
C TYR A 148 -17.07 18.76 3.14
N MET A 149 -18.03 19.67 2.95
CA MET A 149 -18.87 19.75 1.77
C MET A 149 -18.57 21.05 1.03
N LEU A 150 -18.20 20.93 -0.24
CA LEU A 150 -17.76 22.01 -1.09
C LEU A 150 -18.80 22.27 -2.17
N THR A 151 -19.08 23.55 -2.40
CA THR A 151 -19.80 24.02 -3.57
C THR A 151 -18.80 24.66 -4.51
N LEU A 152 -18.80 24.22 -5.75
CA LEU A 152 -17.94 24.75 -6.81
C LEU A 152 -18.68 25.84 -7.59
N GLU A 153 -17.98 26.54 -8.48
CA GLU A 153 -18.54 27.64 -9.29
C GLU A 153 -19.61 27.19 -10.29
N ASP A 154 -19.55 25.93 -10.72
CA ASP A 154 -20.55 25.30 -11.59
C ASP A 154 -21.83 24.88 -10.84
N GLY A 155 -21.90 25.15 -9.53
CA GLY A 155 -23.02 24.80 -8.67
C GLY A 155 -23.03 23.33 -8.23
N THR A 156 -22.02 22.53 -8.61
CA THR A 156 -21.91 21.15 -8.17
C THR A 156 -21.46 21.06 -6.72
N GLN A 157 -21.97 20.05 -6.00
CA GLN A 157 -21.64 19.85 -4.59
C GLN A 157 -20.86 18.55 -4.41
N TRP A 158 -19.73 18.66 -3.72
CA TRP A 158 -18.80 17.57 -3.47
C TRP A 158 -18.58 17.39 -1.98
N GLU A 159 -18.67 16.16 -1.51
CA GLU A 159 -18.47 15.79 -0.12
C GLU A 159 -17.22 14.92 0.01
N PHE A 160 -16.46 15.14 1.07
CA PHE A 160 -15.31 14.29 1.39
C PHE A 160 -15.82 12.88 1.72
N ALA A 161 -15.27 11.87 1.03
CA ALA A 161 -15.65 10.48 1.23
C ALA A 161 -14.91 9.81 2.41
N GLU A 162 -13.93 10.52 2.97
CA GLU A 162 -13.10 10.08 4.10
C GLU A 162 -12.80 11.28 5.00
N ASP A 163 -12.71 11.03 6.31
CA ASP A 163 -12.18 12.01 7.26
C ASP A 163 -10.65 12.04 7.15
N LYS A 164 -10.07 13.23 6.99
CA LYS A 164 -8.61 13.43 6.97
C LYS A 164 -8.07 13.98 8.30
N GLY A 165 -8.94 14.15 9.31
CA GLY A 165 -8.61 14.75 10.58
C GLY A 165 -8.26 16.25 10.48
N LEU A 166 -7.83 16.83 11.60
CA LEU A 166 -7.58 18.27 11.72
C LEU A 166 -6.34 18.78 10.97
N SER A 167 -5.46 17.87 10.51
CA SER A 167 -4.23 18.22 9.78
C SER A 167 -4.48 18.58 8.31
N TYR A 168 -5.66 18.25 7.77
CA TYR A 168 -6.03 18.61 6.41
C TYR A 168 -6.63 20.01 6.38
N LEU A 169 -6.15 20.86 5.46
CA LEU A 169 -6.62 22.23 5.37
C LEU A 169 -7.74 22.28 4.34
N ALA A 170 -8.95 22.60 4.80
CA ALA A 170 -10.06 22.78 3.87
C ALA A 170 -9.77 23.96 2.92
N PRO A 171 -10.08 23.82 1.62
CA PRO A 171 -10.05 24.94 0.69
C PRO A 171 -10.89 26.10 1.21
N ARG A 172 -10.48 27.34 0.97
CA ARG A 172 -11.31 28.50 1.30
C ARG A 172 -12.18 28.87 0.11
N ARG A 173 -13.18 29.72 0.36
CA ARG A 173 -13.92 30.37 -0.73
C ARG A 173 -12.95 31.15 -1.61
N GLY A 174 -13.01 30.93 -2.92
CA GLY A 174 -12.09 31.49 -3.92
C GLY A 174 -10.85 30.64 -4.20
N SER A 175 -10.63 29.55 -3.47
CA SER A 175 -9.52 28.63 -3.75
C SER A 175 -9.78 27.81 -5.01
N THR A 176 -8.73 27.59 -5.81
CA THR A 176 -8.75 26.64 -6.92
C THR A 176 -8.46 25.24 -6.40
N VAL A 177 -9.33 24.29 -6.75
CA VAL A 177 -9.15 22.86 -6.47
C VAL A 177 -9.08 22.10 -7.77
N GLU A 178 -8.32 21.03 -7.79
CA GLU A 178 -8.15 20.18 -8.96
C GLU A 178 -8.83 18.83 -8.69
N ILE A 179 -9.82 18.48 -9.51
CA ILE A 179 -10.57 17.23 -9.39
C ILE A 179 -10.16 16.30 -10.52
N GLU A 180 -9.68 15.12 -10.15
CA GLU A 180 -9.23 14.07 -11.05
C GLU A 180 -10.18 12.87 -10.97
N ARG A 181 -10.65 12.40 -12.12
CA ARG A 181 -11.46 11.18 -12.24
C ARG A 181 -10.54 9.95 -12.37
N GLY A 182 -10.59 9.07 -11.39
CA GLY A 182 -9.91 7.78 -11.40
C GLY A 182 -10.59 6.73 -12.28
N SER A 183 -9.87 5.64 -12.55
CA SER A 183 -10.23 4.60 -13.53
C SER A 183 -11.53 3.84 -13.22
N LEU A 184 -11.96 3.83 -11.95
CA LEU A 184 -13.17 3.13 -11.47
C LEU A 184 -14.32 4.10 -11.14
N GLY A 185 -14.29 5.33 -11.65
CA GLY A 185 -15.31 6.34 -11.36
C GLY A 185 -15.17 7.00 -9.98
N SER A 186 -14.08 6.73 -9.26
CA SER A 186 -13.73 7.47 -8.05
C SER A 186 -13.21 8.86 -8.41
N TYR A 187 -13.53 9.88 -7.62
CA TYR A 187 -12.95 11.21 -7.79
C TYR A 187 -11.98 11.53 -6.67
N ARG A 188 -10.90 12.24 -7.02
CA ARG A 188 -9.88 12.72 -6.08
C ARG A 188 -9.72 14.21 -6.26
N MET A 189 -9.71 14.94 -5.16
CA MET A 189 -9.48 16.38 -5.14
C MET A 189 -8.07 16.66 -4.60
N ARG A 190 -7.33 17.53 -5.28
CA ARG A 190 -6.06 18.08 -4.84
C ARG A 190 -6.24 19.56 -4.51
N PHE A 191 -5.60 19.99 -3.43
CA PHE A 191 -5.59 21.37 -2.97
C PHE A 191 -4.23 21.69 -2.35
N ASP A 192 -3.64 22.83 -2.68
CA ASP A 192 -2.43 23.40 -2.05
C ASP A 192 -1.27 22.40 -1.86
N ALA A 193 -1.02 21.56 -2.86
CA ALA A 193 -0.03 20.46 -2.83
C ALA A 193 -0.23 19.42 -1.69
N GLN A 194 -1.36 19.44 -0.98
CA GLN A 194 -1.73 18.45 0.03
C GLN A 194 -2.02 17.08 -0.60
N GLN A 195 -2.15 16.07 0.26
CA GLN A 195 -2.53 14.73 -0.19
C GLN A 195 -3.90 14.74 -0.87
N PRO A 196 -4.07 14.05 -2.02
CA PRO A 196 -5.36 13.95 -2.68
C PRO A 196 -6.39 13.29 -1.78
N VAL A 197 -7.59 13.88 -1.70
CA VAL A 197 -8.72 13.38 -0.91
C VAL A 197 -9.76 12.78 -1.82
N ARG A 198 -10.33 11.63 -1.45
CA ARG A 198 -11.47 11.08 -2.17
C ARG A 198 -12.71 11.95 -1.94
N VAL A 199 -13.37 12.32 -3.02
CA VAL A 199 -14.60 13.11 -2.99
C VAL A 199 -15.72 12.37 -3.71
N ARG A 200 -16.96 12.60 -3.26
CA ARG A 200 -18.17 12.11 -3.91
C ARG A 200 -19.06 13.28 -4.29
N ARG A 201 -19.62 13.24 -5.50
CA ARG A 201 -20.59 14.25 -5.92
C ARG A 201 -21.94 13.95 -5.29
N VAL A 202 -22.55 14.97 -4.68
CA VAL A 202 -23.86 14.89 -4.00
C VAL A 202 -24.96 15.52 -4.85
N ARG A 203 -24.63 16.55 -5.65
CA ARG A 203 -25.55 17.27 -6.53
C ARG A 203 -24.86 17.70 -7.84
#